data_AF-A0A954WYU2-F1
#
_entry.id   AF-A0A954WYU2-F1
#
_cell.length_a   1.000
_cell.length_b   1.000
_cell.length_c   1.000
_cell.angle_alpha   90.00
_cell.angle_beta   90.00
_cell.angle_gamma   90.00
#
_symmetry.space_group_name_H-M   'P 1'
#
loop_
_entity.id
_entity.type
_entity.pdbx_description
1 polymer ?
#
loop_
_entity_poly.entity_id
_entity_poly.type
_entity_poly.pdbx_seq_one_letter_code
_entity_poly.pdbx_strand_id
1 'polypeptide(L)'
;FSRETIARPIVGDGTVYASASMIGGVADDQPDPEPFWKAMLHFDANGDERLGRSEITEHFTIPFRPDLPVGHPGFGIPLPSDPDRRKERQESMFDWTDKNKDGFWTHDEFVKSMSFNRGKPNLIAVRPGGTGNVSDSHVPWALHKNIPEIPSPVFYDGRIYLVRDGGILTAIDAATGKVIYRKRLQASGHYRASPVIANDHIYLISEVGMLTVVKAGDEFDVISQTNFEDHVAATPAIDKDTIYIRTEKRLYAFRQ
;
A
#
# COMPACT_ATOMS: atom_id res chain seq x y z
N PHE A 1 -10.80 -9.59 -3.80
CA PHE A 1 -9.95 -8.68 -2.99
C PHE A 1 -8.94 -8.08 -3.93
N SER A 2 -8.91 -6.76 -4.07
CA SER A 2 -7.91 -6.12 -4.95
C SER A 2 -6.57 -6.22 -4.24
N ARG A 3 -5.63 -6.99 -4.81
CA ARG A 3 -4.28 -7.21 -4.25
C ARG A 3 -3.33 -6.04 -4.52
N GLU A 4 -3.78 -5.08 -5.31
CA GLU A 4 -3.08 -3.86 -5.62
C GLU A 4 -3.53 -2.75 -4.67
N THR A 5 -2.61 -1.86 -4.33
CA THR A 5 -3.03 -0.62 -3.69
C THR A 5 -3.39 0.39 -4.76
N ILE A 6 -4.66 0.76 -4.82
CA ILE A 6 -5.18 1.79 -5.73
C ILE A 6 -5.18 3.18 -5.03
N ALA A 7 -4.65 3.26 -3.81
CA ALA A 7 -4.65 4.49 -3.04
C ALA A 7 -3.69 5.52 -3.66
N ARG A 8 -4.21 6.70 -3.92
CA ARG A 8 -3.40 7.84 -4.34
C ARG A 8 -2.60 8.35 -3.15
N PRO A 9 -1.30 8.66 -3.32
CA PRO A 9 -0.56 9.39 -2.30
C PRO A 9 -1.18 10.78 -2.12
N ILE A 10 -1.16 11.27 -0.89
CA ILE A 10 -1.65 12.60 -0.52
C ILE A 10 -0.50 13.44 0.01
N VAL A 11 -0.63 14.76 -0.09
CA VAL A 11 0.36 15.71 0.39
C VAL A 11 -0.30 16.65 1.38
N GLY A 12 0.38 16.90 2.50
CA GLY A 12 -0.07 17.81 3.55
C GLY A 12 1.09 18.24 4.42
N ASP A 13 1.13 19.51 4.83
CA ASP A 13 2.18 20.08 5.69
C ASP A 13 3.62 19.76 5.25
N GLY A 14 3.86 19.79 3.93
CA GLY A 14 5.18 19.49 3.35
C GLY A 14 5.60 18.02 3.44
N THR A 15 4.69 17.11 3.77
CA THR A 15 4.92 15.66 3.87
C THR A 15 4.09 14.92 2.83
N VAL A 16 4.67 13.86 2.24
CA VAL A 16 3.94 12.93 1.36
C VAL A 16 3.47 11.75 2.21
N TYR A 17 2.19 11.41 2.12
CA TYR A 17 1.64 10.24 2.76
C TYR A 17 1.23 9.22 1.70
N ALA A 18 1.76 8.01 1.82
CA ALA A 18 1.49 6.92 0.89
C ALA A 18 0.84 5.76 1.64
N SER A 19 -0.29 5.29 1.12
CA SER A 19 -1.00 4.12 1.62
C SER A 19 -0.75 2.94 0.69
N ALA A 20 -0.65 1.75 1.26
CA ALA A 20 -0.48 0.48 0.57
C ALA A 20 -1.28 -0.63 1.28
N SER A 21 -1.98 -1.50 0.56
CA SER A 21 -2.55 -2.76 1.05
C SER A 21 -1.47 -3.80 1.34
N MET A 22 -0.30 -3.66 0.70
CA MET A 22 0.88 -4.50 0.91
C MET A 22 2.17 -3.70 0.71
N ILE A 23 3.18 -3.96 1.53
CA ILE A 23 4.55 -3.50 1.26
C ILE A 23 5.03 -4.19 -0.02
N GLY A 24 5.28 -3.41 -1.07
CA GLY A 24 5.88 -3.89 -2.34
C GLY A 24 4.91 -4.05 -3.51
N GLY A 25 3.61 -4.24 -3.26
CA GLY A 25 2.62 -4.53 -4.31
C GLY A 25 2.91 -5.84 -5.07
N VAL A 26 1.88 -6.53 -5.52
CA VAL A 26 2.03 -7.62 -6.50
C VAL A 26 1.06 -7.34 -7.63
N ALA A 27 1.58 -7.29 -8.86
CA ALA A 27 0.78 -7.02 -10.05
C ALA A 27 -0.09 -8.23 -10.45
N ASP A 28 0.34 -9.46 -10.11
CA ASP A 28 -0.29 -10.69 -10.56
C ASP A 28 -0.87 -11.56 -9.42
N ASP A 29 -2.02 -12.19 -9.67
CA ASP A 29 -2.70 -13.10 -8.73
C ASP A 29 -1.90 -14.39 -8.47
N GLN A 30 -1.07 -14.78 -9.43
CA GLN A 30 -0.04 -15.82 -9.37
C GLN A 30 1.08 -15.36 -10.32
N PRO A 31 2.10 -14.66 -9.84
CA PRO A 31 3.21 -14.31 -10.71
C PRO A 31 3.83 -15.61 -11.23
N ASP A 32 4.05 -15.66 -12.54
CA ASP A 32 4.79 -16.75 -13.14
C ASP A 32 6.17 -16.80 -12.47
N PRO A 33 6.54 -17.91 -11.81
CA PRO A 33 7.82 -18.02 -11.13
C PRO A 33 9.00 -18.08 -12.11
N GLU A 34 8.77 -18.47 -13.37
CA GLU A 34 9.84 -18.77 -14.32
C GLU A 34 10.70 -17.56 -14.70
N PRO A 35 10.16 -16.36 -14.99
CA PRO A 35 10.96 -15.18 -15.23
C PRO A 35 11.87 -14.83 -14.04
N PHE A 36 11.38 -15.01 -12.81
CA PHE A 36 12.15 -14.73 -11.60
C PHE A 36 13.27 -15.74 -11.42
N TRP A 37 13.00 -17.03 -11.60
CA TRP A 37 14.04 -18.06 -11.55
C TRP A 37 15.10 -17.85 -12.63
N LYS A 38 14.70 -17.52 -13.86
CA LYS A 38 15.63 -17.21 -14.95
C LYS A 38 16.50 -15.99 -14.63
N ALA A 39 15.94 -14.98 -13.96
CA ALA A 39 16.70 -13.83 -13.48
C ALA A 39 17.70 -14.24 -12.38
N MET A 40 17.33 -15.17 -11.50
CA MET A 40 18.21 -15.72 -10.47
C MET A 40 19.41 -16.47 -11.07
N LEU A 41 19.23 -17.21 -12.17
CA LEU A 41 20.31 -17.91 -12.88
C LEU A 41 21.39 -16.98 -13.47
N HIS A 42 21.18 -15.65 -13.52
CA HIS A 42 22.27 -14.73 -13.85
C HIS A 42 23.38 -14.72 -12.79
N PHE A 43 23.07 -15.16 -11.57
CA PHE A 43 24.01 -15.25 -10.46
C PHE A 43 24.57 -16.66 -10.27
N ASP A 44 24.07 -17.65 -11.01
CA ASP A 44 24.63 -19.01 -11.05
C ASP A 44 25.94 -18.95 -11.88
N ALA A 45 27.07 -18.95 -11.18
CA ALA A 45 28.37 -18.79 -11.79
C ALA A 45 28.93 -20.12 -12.30
N ASN A 46 28.46 -21.23 -11.73
CA ASN A 46 28.96 -22.57 -12.01
C ASN A 46 28.09 -23.35 -13.01
N GLY A 47 26.87 -22.86 -13.29
CA GLY A 47 25.94 -23.39 -14.28
C GLY A 47 25.25 -24.68 -13.86
N ASP A 48 25.15 -24.97 -12.56
CA ASP A 48 24.53 -26.18 -12.02
C ASP A 48 23.02 -26.04 -11.77
N GLU A 49 22.42 -24.94 -12.22
CA GLU A 49 21.01 -24.62 -12.06
C GLU A 49 20.58 -24.58 -10.57
N ARG A 50 21.54 -24.29 -9.69
CA ARG A 50 21.30 -24.06 -8.26
C ARG A 50 22.09 -22.84 -7.83
N LEU A 51 21.68 -22.25 -6.71
CA LEU A 51 22.40 -21.11 -6.15
C LEU A 51 22.96 -21.45 -4.79
N GLY A 52 24.28 -21.52 -4.72
CA GLY A 52 25.03 -21.73 -3.50
C GLY A 52 25.35 -20.43 -2.76
N ARG A 53 25.82 -20.56 -1.52
CA ARG A 53 26.28 -19.42 -0.70
C ARG A 53 27.42 -18.64 -1.35
N SER A 54 28.27 -19.32 -2.13
CA SER A 54 29.37 -18.69 -2.87
C SER A 54 28.90 -17.75 -3.98
N GLU A 55 27.65 -17.89 -4.44
CA GLU A 55 27.08 -17.16 -5.57
C GLU A 55 26.22 -15.97 -5.13
N ILE A 56 25.72 -16.00 -3.88
CA ILE A 56 25.09 -14.84 -3.23
C ILE A 56 26.19 -13.88 -2.75
N THR A 57 26.73 -13.10 -3.68
CA THR A 57 27.81 -12.13 -3.46
C THR A 57 27.26 -10.71 -3.24
N GLU A 58 28.12 -9.69 -3.22
CA GLU A 58 27.70 -8.30 -3.07
C GLU A 58 26.90 -7.73 -4.25
N HIS A 59 27.00 -8.37 -5.41
CA HIS A 59 26.25 -7.99 -6.61
C HIS A 59 24.91 -8.72 -6.71
N PHE A 60 24.66 -9.68 -5.83
CA PHE A 60 23.41 -10.41 -5.80
C PHE A 60 22.23 -9.48 -5.49
N THR A 61 21.15 -9.66 -6.25
CA THR A 61 19.93 -8.88 -6.12
C THR A 61 18.72 -9.81 -6.26
N ILE A 62 17.78 -9.72 -5.32
CA ILE A 62 16.51 -10.46 -5.42
C ILE A 62 15.64 -9.73 -6.46
N PRO A 63 15.26 -10.38 -7.57
CA PRO A 63 14.51 -9.73 -8.65
C PRO A 63 13.06 -9.47 -8.22
N PHE A 64 12.59 -8.25 -8.46
CA PHE A 64 11.17 -7.86 -8.41
C PHE A 64 10.59 -7.64 -9.80
N ARG A 65 11.44 -7.20 -10.73
CA ARG A 65 11.10 -6.93 -12.13
C ARG A 65 12.09 -7.66 -13.02
N PRO A 66 11.89 -8.99 -13.22
CA PRO A 66 12.80 -9.82 -14.02
C PRO A 66 12.85 -9.41 -15.49
N ASP A 67 11.91 -8.57 -15.94
CA ASP A 67 11.89 -7.93 -17.25
C ASP A 67 12.95 -6.82 -17.43
N LEU A 68 13.54 -6.32 -16.34
CA LEU A 68 14.54 -5.25 -16.38
C LEU A 68 15.98 -5.82 -16.41
N PRO A 69 16.97 -5.08 -16.94
CA PRO A 69 18.37 -5.50 -16.90
C PRO A 69 18.92 -5.55 -15.47
N VAL A 70 19.83 -6.50 -15.20
CA VAL A 70 20.58 -6.57 -13.94
C VAL A 70 21.36 -5.26 -13.73
N GLY A 71 21.23 -4.67 -12.55
CA GLY A 71 21.82 -3.36 -12.20
C GLY A 71 20.88 -2.17 -12.40
N HIS A 72 19.72 -2.34 -13.04
CA HIS A 72 18.68 -1.31 -13.06
C HIS A 72 18.10 -1.13 -11.64
N PRO A 73 17.88 0.10 -11.13
CA PRO A 73 17.39 0.32 -9.75
C PRO A 73 16.02 -0.29 -9.47
N GLY A 74 15.24 -0.55 -10.51
CA GLY A 74 13.95 -1.26 -10.44
C GLY A 74 14.02 -2.78 -10.58
N PHE A 75 15.18 -3.36 -10.94
CA PHE A 75 15.33 -4.81 -11.12
C PHE A 75 15.06 -5.57 -9.82
N GLY A 76 15.60 -5.07 -8.71
CA GLY A 76 15.41 -5.65 -7.38
C GLY A 76 16.14 -4.85 -6.30
N ILE A 77 16.07 -5.32 -5.06
CA ILE A 77 16.77 -4.71 -3.93
C ILE A 77 18.14 -5.36 -3.75
N PRO A 78 19.25 -4.61 -3.85
CA PRO A 78 20.59 -5.16 -3.60
C PRO A 78 20.77 -5.50 -2.12
N LEU A 79 21.70 -6.40 -1.84
CA LEU A 79 22.07 -6.69 -0.46
C LEU A 79 22.75 -5.49 0.22
N PRO A 80 22.70 -5.41 1.57
CA PRO A 80 23.43 -4.38 2.30
C PRO A 80 24.91 -4.31 1.89
N SER A 81 25.42 -3.10 1.72
CA SER A 81 26.84 -2.88 1.41
C SER A 81 27.75 -3.26 2.58
N ASP A 82 27.25 -3.15 3.82
CA ASP A 82 27.95 -3.55 5.03
C ASP A 82 28.12 -5.08 5.11
N PRO A 83 29.35 -5.62 5.25
CA PRO A 83 29.62 -7.07 5.20
C PRO A 83 28.91 -7.89 6.28
N ASP A 84 28.80 -7.37 7.50
CA ASP A 84 28.19 -8.08 8.62
C ASP A 84 26.68 -8.17 8.42
N ARG A 85 26.04 -7.04 8.08
CA ARG A 85 24.60 -7.01 7.72
C ARG A 85 24.29 -7.84 6.48
N ARG A 86 25.22 -7.89 5.52
CA ARG A 86 25.08 -8.72 4.32
C ARG A 86 25.08 -10.20 4.67
N LYS A 87 26.00 -10.63 5.54
CA LYS A 87 26.09 -12.01 6.02
C LYS A 87 24.85 -12.41 6.81
N GLU A 88 24.39 -11.57 7.73
CA GLU A 88 23.12 -11.79 8.45
C GLU A 88 21.94 -11.91 7.48
N ARG A 89 21.89 -11.04 6.46
CA ARG A 89 20.85 -11.09 5.43
C ARG A 89 20.95 -12.38 4.62
N GLN A 90 22.17 -12.80 4.25
CA GLN A 90 22.44 -14.04 3.53
C GLN A 90 21.97 -15.26 4.31
N GLU A 91 22.33 -15.35 5.58
CA GLU A 91 21.88 -16.43 6.48
C GLU A 91 20.35 -16.45 6.59
N SER A 92 19.73 -15.30 6.84
CA SER A 92 18.26 -15.19 6.92
C SER A 92 17.56 -15.58 5.62
N MET A 93 18.16 -15.33 4.46
CA MET A 93 17.59 -15.72 3.17
C MET A 93 17.66 -17.24 2.97
N PHE A 94 18.81 -17.86 3.28
CA PHE A 94 18.94 -19.32 3.22
C PHE A 94 17.99 -20.02 4.20
N ASP A 95 17.91 -19.57 5.46
CA ASP A 95 16.98 -20.13 6.44
C ASP A 95 15.51 -20.10 5.99
N TRP A 96 15.17 -19.16 5.12
CA TRP A 96 13.82 -18.99 4.61
C TRP A 96 13.54 -19.85 3.36
N THR A 97 14.46 -19.87 2.39
CA THR A 97 14.28 -20.52 1.08
C THR A 97 14.75 -21.98 1.07
N ASP A 98 15.92 -22.28 1.64
CA ASP A 98 16.52 -23.62 1.68
C ASP A 98 15.83 -24.44 2.79
N LYS A 99 14.79 -25.20 2.40
CA LYS A 99 13.94 -25.95 3.34
C LYS A 99 14.57 -27.27 3.73
N ASN A 100 15.34 -27.87 2.82
CA ASN A 100 15.99 -29.16 3.04
C ASN A 100 17.35 -29.01 3.78
N LYS A 101 17.85 -27.76 3.93
CA LYS A 101 19.11 -27.37 4.56
C LYS A 101 20.35 -27.96 3.88
N ASP A 102 20.29 -28.14 2.56
CA ASP A 102 21.40 -28.65 1.77
C ASP A 102 22.42 -27.57 1.36
N GLY A 103 22.11 -26.30 1.62
CA GLY A 103 22.99 -25.17 1.34
C GLY A 103 22.86 -24.60 -0.07
N PHE A 104 21.88 -25.05 -0.84
CA PHE A 104 21.60 -24.60 -2.20
C PHE A 104 20.14 -24.14 -2.33
N TRP A 105 19.88 -23.21 -3.24
CA TRP A 105 18.51 -22.92 -3.65
C TRP A 105 18.24 -23.65 -4.95
N THR A 106 17.25 -24.54 -4.92
CA THR A 106 16.70 -25.18 -6.10
C THR A 106 15.53 -24.38 -6.66
N HIS A 107 15.20 -24.62 -7.93
CA HIS A 107 13.99 -24.06 -8.56
C HIS A 107 12.75 -24.30 -7.69
N ASP A 108 12.51 -25.56 -7.29
CA ASP A 108 11.36 -25.96 -6.49
C ASP A 108 11.27 -25.22 -5.14
N GLU A 109 12.40 -25.01 -4.48
CA GLU A 109 12.45 -24.27 -3.21
C GLU A 109 12.23 -22.78 -3.40
N PHE A 110 12.82 -22.21 -4.45
CA PHE A 110 12.60 -20.83 -4.83
C PHE A 110 11.12 -20.56 -5.16
N VAL A 111 10.50 -21.39 -6.00
CA VAL A 111 9.08 -21.28 -6.35
C VAL A 111 8.18 -21.42 -5.12
N LYS A 112 8.46 -22.38 -4.24
CA LYS A 112 7.72 -22.54 -2.97
C LYS A 112 7.92 -21.35 -2.04
N SER A 113 9.12 -20.75 -2.02
CA SER A 113 9.41 -19.56 -1.21
C SER A 113 8.68 -18.32 -1.71
N MET A 114 8.47 -18.19 -3.03
CA MET A 114 7.67 -17.11 -3.63
C MET A 114 6.17 -17.16 -3.29
N SER A 115 5.73 -18.04 -2.38
CA SER A 115 4.37 -17.98 -1.84
C SER A 115 4.14 -16.66 -1.09
N PHE A 116 3.43 -15.74 -1.76
CA PHE A 116 3.09 -14.42 -1.24
C PHE A 116 2.17 -14.53 -0.02
N ASN A 117 2.74 -14.31 1.17
CA ASN A 117 1.96 -14.12 2.38
C ASN A 117 1.05 -12.89 2.24
N ARG A 118 -0.11 -12.91 2.91
CA ARG A 118 -1.01 -11.74 3.00
C ARG A 118 -0.19 -10.52 3.42
N GLY A 119 -0.12 -9.53 2.53
CA GLY A 119 0.62 -8.30 2.75
C GLY A 119 0.25 -7.62 4.06
N LYS A 120 1.25 -6.96 4.67
CA LYS A 120 0.98 -6.04 5.78
C LYS A 120 0.53 -4.71 5.17
N PRO A 121 -0.71 -4.26 5.43
CA PRO A 121 -1.13 -2.94 4.99
C PRO A 121 -0.24 -1.88 5.64
N ASN A 122 -0.03 -0.76 4.97
CA ASN A 122 0.88 0.28 5.41
C ASN A 122 0.37 1.67 5.03
N LEU A 123 0.47 2.63 5.95
CA LEU A 123 0.39 4.06 5.66
C LEU A 123 1.66 4.68 6.21
N ILE A 124 2.46 5.28 5.33
CA ILE A 124 3.73 5.91 5.67
C ILE A 124 3.67 7.41 5.45
N ALA A 125 4.34 8.14 6.32
CA ALA A 125 4.72 9.52 6.06
C ALA A 125 6.15 9.55 5.51
N VAL A 126 6.37 10.33 4.46
CA VAL A 126 7.68 10.50 3.81
C VAL A 126 7.94 12.00 3.68
N ARG A 127 9.00 12.47 4.33
CA ARG A 127 9.51 13.82 4.11
C ARG A 127 10.12 13.89 2.71
N PRO A 128 9.71 14.85 1.86
CA PRO A 128 10.34 15.06 0.57
C PRO A 128 11.83 15.33 0.70
N GLY A 129 12.60 14.95 -0.32
CA GLY A 129 14.05 15.07 -0.34
C GLY A 129 14.76 13.75 -0.03
N GLY A 130 16.09 13.81 -0.06
CA GLY A 130 16.97 12.64 0.09
C GLY A 130 17.27 11.92 -1.22
N THR A 131 18.28 11.07 -1.20
CA THR A 131 18.77 10.31 -2.36
C THR A 131 19.07 8.88 -1.95
N GLY A 132 18.70 7.91 -2.79
CA GLY A 132 18.88 6.49 -2.49
C GLY A 132 17.85 5.97 -1.48
N ASN A 133 18.26 5.06 -0.59
CA ASN A 133 17.38 4.52 0.44
C ASN A 133 17.23 5.53 1.60
N VAL A 134 16.02 6.08 1.73
CA VAL A 134 15.69 7.11 2.73
C VAL A 134 14.79 6.60 3.85
N SER A 135 14.64 5.28 3.99
CA SER A 135 13.69 4.67 4.95
C SER A 135 13.95 5.11 6.39
N ASP A 136 15.20 5.14 6.83
CA ASP A 136 15.54 5.47 8.22
C ASP A 136 15.57 6.99 8.49
N SER A 137 15.71 7.82 7.45
CA SER A 137 15.95 9.26 7.59
C SER A 137 14.72 10.12 7.27
N HIS A 138 13.91 9.69 6.29
CA HIS A 138 12.79 10.48 5.77
C HIS A 138 11.42 9.90 6.10
N VAL A 139 11.34 8.74 6.78
CA VAL A 139 10.06 8.15 7.21
C VAL A 139 9.86 8.39 8.71
N PRO A 140 9.22 9.49 9.14
CA PRO A 140 9.00 9.77 10.56
C PRO A 140 8.11 8.75 11.27
N TRP A 141 7.15 8.17 10.56
CA TRP A 141 6.24 7.18 11.12
C TRP A 141 5.62 6.32 10.02
N ALA A 142 5.18 5.13 10.43
CA ALA A 142 4.45 4.17 9.62
C ALA A 142 3.36 3.49 10.44
N LEU A 143 2.21 3.21 9.81
CA LEU A 143 1.07 2.54 10.41
C LEU A 143 0.70 1.28 9.65
N HIS A 144 0.61 0.15 10.35
CA HIS A 144 0.42 -1.16 9.72
C HIS A 144 -0.93 -1.82 9.99
N LYS A 145 -1.87 -1.10 10.61
CA LYS A 145 -3.15 -1.66 11.05
C LYS A 145 -4.30 -0.75 10.65
N ASN A 146 -5.39 -1.35 10.22
CA ASN A 146 -6.65 -0.67 9.87
C ASN A 146 -6.51 0.34 8.73
N ILE A 147 -5.58 0.09 7.81
CA ILE A 147 -5.46 0.86 6.57
C ILE A 147 -6.46 0.29 5.55
N PRO A 148 -7.14 1.14 4.78
CA PRO A 148 -8.05 0.69 3.73
C PRO A 148 -7.31 0.11 2.54
N GLU A 149 -7.98 -0.80 1.83
CA GLU A 149 -7.40 -1.50 0.68
C GLU A 149 -7.53 -0.68 -0.62
N ILE A 150 -8.65 0.03 -0.80
CA ILE A 150 -9.05 0.68 -2.06
C ILE A 150 -9.21 2.19 -1.94
N PRO A 151 -10.04 2.72 -1.02
CA PRO A 151 -10.28 4.16 -0.99
C PRO A 151 -9.01 4.88 -0.57
N SER A 152 -8.69 5.94 -1.31
CA SER A 152 -7.52 6.76 -1.03
C SER A 152 -7.72 7.51 0.28
N PRO A 153 -6.66 7.73 1.08
CA PRO A 153 -6.72 8.62 2.22
C PRO A 153 -7.02 10.06 1.75
N VAL A 154 -7.48 10.92 2.65
CA VAL A 154 -7.55 12.38 2.42
C VAL A 154 -6.87 13.13 3.55
N PHE A 155 -6.09 14.15 3.21
CA PHE A 155 -5.47 15.06 4.17
C PHE A 155 -6.34 16.32 4.30
N TYR A 156 -6.59 16.77 5.52
CA TYR A 156 -7.24 18.03 5.79
C TYR A 156 -6.88 18.55 7.18
N ASP A 157 -6.47 19.81 7.26
CA ASP A 157 -6.19 20.51 8.52
C ASP A 157 -5.33 19.68 9.50
N GLY A 158 -4.13 19.27 9.07
CA GLY A 158 -3.21 18.50 9.91
C GLY A 158 -3.64 17.06 10.22
N ARG A 159 -4.70 16.55 9.58
CA ARG A 159 -5.27 15.23 9.83
C ARG A 159 -5.35 14.40 8.55
N ILE A 160 -5.21 13.09 8.71
CA ILE A 160 -5.45 12.11 7.64
C ILE A 160 -6.69 11.31 7.99
N TYR A 161 -7.63 11.26 7.06
CA TYR A 161 -8.85 10.50 7.17
C TYR A 161 -8.81 9.26 6.28
N LEU A 162 -9.13 8.11 6.88
CA LEU A 162 -9.20 6.81 6.23
C LEU A 162 -10.60 6.23 6.42
N VAL A 163 -11.18 5.66 5.36
CA VAL A 163 -12.40 4.87 5.47
C VAL A 163 -12.16 3.44 5.02
N ARG A 164 -12.46 2.48 5.88
CA ARG A 164 -12.37 1.05 5.56
C ARG A 164 -13.77 0.45 5.43
N ASP A 165 -13.84 -0.66 4.68
CA ASP A 165 -14.99 -1.55 4.63
C ASP A 165 -15.63 -1.80 6.00
N GLY A 166 -16.96 -1.86 6.00
CA GLY A 166 -17.77 -1.84 7.21
C GLY A 166 -17.99 -0.43 7.77
N GLY A 167 -17.59 0.62 7.04
CA GLY A 167 -17.83 2.01 7.41
C GLY A 167 -17.03 2.42 8.63
N ILE A 168 -15.76 2.02 8.71
CA ILE A 168 -14.87 2.45 9.79
C ILE A 168 -14.09 3.68 9.32
N LEU A 169 -14.43 4.85 9.86
CA LEU A 169 -13.67 6.09 9.70
C LEU A 169 -12.59 6.16 10.77
N THR A 170 -11.34 6.39 10.36
CA THR A 170 -10.21 6.67 11.25
C THR A 170 -9.66 8.05 10.93
N ALA A 171 -9.48 8.89 11.96
CA ALA A 171 -8.74 10.14 11.89
C ALA A 171 -7.37 9.94 12.55
N ILE A 172 -6.34 10.45 11.88
CA ILE A 172 -4.94 10.29 12.28
C ILE A 172 -4.31 11.67 12.30
N ASP A 173 -3.57 11.97 13.36
CA ASP A 173 -2.70 13.14 13.43
C ASP A 173 -1.58 12.99 12.38
N ALA A 174 -1.53 13.88 11.40
CA ALA A 174 -0.66 13.73 10.24
C ALA A 174 0.83 13.93 10.58
N ALA A 175 1.14 14.65 11.67
CA ALA A 175 2.51 14.89 12.10
C ALA A 175 3.10 13.67 12.84
N THR A 176 2.29 12.99 13.65
CA THR A 176 2.74 11.96 14.58
C THR A 176 2.31 10.53 14.20
N GLY A 177 1.34 10.38 13.31
CA GLY A 177 0.74 9.10 12.97
C GLY A 177 -0.16 8.52 14.07
N LYS A 178 -0.47 9.30 15.12
CA LYS A 178 -1.35 8.83 16.21
C LYS A 178 -2.80 8.82 15.76
N VAL A 179 -3.52 7.75 16.08
CA VAL A 179 -4.97 7.68 15.84
C VAL A 179 -5.66 8.63 16.83
N ILE A 180 -6.36 9.63 16.30
CA ILE A 180 -7.17 10.58 17.07
C ILE A 180 -8.48 9.89 17.47
N TYR A 181 -9.22 9.38 16.48
CA TYR A 181 -10.39 8.55 16.71
C TYR A 181 -10.54 7.46 15.65
N ARG A 182 -11.30 6.43 16.02
CA ARG A 182 -11.79 5.39 15.11
C ARG A 182 -13.24 5.10 15.43
N LYS A 183 -14.14 5.36 14.49
CA LYS A 183 -15.59 5.26 14.69
C LYS A 183 -16.27 4.63 13.49
N ARG A 184 -17.44 4.03 13.74
CA ARG A 184 -18.26 3.42 12.69
C ARG A 184 -19.30 4.43 12.22
N LEU A 185 -19.39 4.65 10.91
CA LEU A 185 -20.32 5.55 10.24
C LEU A 185 -21.78 5.07 10.27
N GLN A 186 -22.08 3.94 10.91
CA GLN A 186 -23.39 3.29 10.91
C GLN A 186 -23.97 3.02 9.49
N ALA A 187 -23.10 2.97 8.49
CA ALA A 187 -23.44 2.66 7.11
C ALA A 187 -22.80 1.32 6.72
N SER A 188 -23.62 0.39 6.22
CA SER A 188 -23.20 -0.95 5.80
C SER A 188 -22.54 -0.94 4.42
N GLY A 189 -21.91 -2.05 4.06
CA GLY A 189 -21.31 -2.26 2.73
C GLY A 189 -19.81 -1.94 2.65
N HIS A 190 -19.29 -2.12 1.45
CA HIS A 190 -17.90 -1.80 1.11
C HIS A 190 -17.75 -0.32 0.81
N TYR A 191 -16.54 0.19 0.99
CA TYR A 191 -16.18 1.56 0.64
C TYR A 191 -15.11 1.49 -0.45
N ARG A 192 -15.53 1.70 -1.71
CA ARG A 192 -14.60 1.84 -2.84
C ARG A 192 -14.34 3.30 -3.17
N ALA A 193 -15.37 4.13 -3.07
CA ALA A 193 -15.28 5.56 -3.27
C ALA A 193 -14.35 6.16 -2.20
N SER A 194 -13.40 6.99 -2.65
CA SER A 194 -12.52 7.71 -1.72
C SER A 194 -13.31 8.82 -1.01
N PRO A 195 -12.99 9.14 0.24
CA PRO A 195 -13.52 10.33 0.89
C PRO A 195 -13.10 11.60 0.14
N VAL A 196 -13.99 12.59 0.13
CA VAL A 196 -13.65 13.95 -0.32
C VAL A 196 -13.97 14.96 0.75
N ILE A 197 -13.29 16.11 0.69
CA ILE A 197 -13.48 17.20 1.64
C ILE A 197 -14.10 18.40 0.92
N ALA A 198 -15.13 18.98 1.52
CA ALA A 198 -15.64 20.30 1.15
C ALA A 198 -16.20 21.01 2.39
N ASN A 199 -15.95 22.31 2.52
CA ASN A 199 -16.49 23.16 3.59
C ASN A 199 -16.35 22.57 5.00
N ASP A 200 -15.15 22.12 5.41
CA ASP A 200 -14.90 21.45 6.70
C ASP A 200 -15.66 20.13 6.95
N HIS A 201 -16.20 19.51 5.89
CA HIS A 201 -16.91 18.24 5.98
C HIS A 201 -16.25 17.17 5.11
N ILE A 202 -16.28 15.94 5.63
CA ILE A 202 -15.84 14.72 4.99
C ILE A 202 -17.07 14.02 4.41
N TYR A 203 -17.08 13.84 3.09
CA TYR A 203 -18.14 13.15 2.37
C TYR A 203 -17.67 11.73 2.06
N LEU A 204 -18.40 10.75 2.59
CA LEU A 204 -18.06 9.33 2.52
C LEU A 204 -19.26 8.57 1.96
N ILE A 205 -19.09 7.84 0.87
CA ILE A 205 -20.19 7.07 0.27
C ILE A 205 -19.85 5.59 0.16
N SER A 206 -20.75 4.75 0.67
CA SER A 206 -20.63 3.29 0.58
C SER A 206 -21.11 2.77 -0.78
N GLU A 207 -20.73 1.53 -1.13
CA GLU A 207 -21.15 0.86 -2.37
C GLU A 207 -22.66 0.73 -2.53
N VAL A 208 -23.40 0.70 -1.42
CA VAL A 208 -24.86 0.60 -1.42
C VAL A 208 -25.56 1.96 -1.53
N GLY A 209 -24.79 3.03 -1.79
CA GLY A 209 -25.34 4.37 -2.00
C GLY A 209 -25.64 5.15 -0.73
N MET A 210 -25.16 4.70 0.44
CA MET A 210 -25.28 5.49 1.67
C MET A 210 -24.16 6.53 1.73
N LEU A 211 -24.51 7.81 1.54
CA LEU A 211 -23.66 8.96 1.79
C LEU A 211 -23.72 9.34 3.27
N THR A 212 -22.57 9.50 3.91
CA THR A 212 -22.41 10.02 5.26
C THR A 212 -21.54 11.26 5.21
N VAL A 213 -22.01 12.34 5.83
CA VAL A 213 -21.28 13.60 5.96
C VAL A 213 -20.83 13.73 7.41
N VAL A 214 -19.53 13.85 7.61
CA VAL A 214 -18.90 13.95 8.94
C VAL A 214 -18.20 15.29 9.03
N LYS A 215 -18.31 15.99 10.15
CA LYS A 215 -17.52 17.20 10.37
C LYS A 215 -16.04 16.84 10.54
N ALA A 216 -15.15 17.55 9.86
CA ALA A 216 -13.72 17.39 10.07
C ALA A 216 -13.29 18.00 11.42
N GLY A 217 -12.35 17.36 12.09
CA GLY A 217 -11.84 17.78 13.39
C GLY A 217 -11.32 16.61 14.24
N ASP A 218 -11.13 16.88 15.53
CA ASP A 218 -10.68 15.91 16.53
C ASP A 218 -11.83 15.10 17.16
N GLU A 219 -13.05 15.59 17.02
CA GLU A 219 -14.26 14.93 17.49
C GLU A 219 -15.00 14.29 16.32
N PHE A 220 -15.55 13.11 16.56
CA PHE A 220 -16.36 12.43 15.57
C PHE A 220 -17.81 12.91 15.66
N ASP A 221 -18.25 13.62 14.62
CA ASP A 221 -19.61 14.17 14.53
C ASP A 221 -20.22 13.94 13.14
N VAL A 222 -21.34 13.20 13.10
CA VAL A 222 -22.07 12.89 11.86
C VAL A 222 -23.13 13.96 11.67
N ILE A 223 -22.98 14.75 10.60
CA ILE A 223 -23.88 15.87 10.29
C ILE A 223 -25.11 15.40 9.54
N SER A 224 -24.94 14.47 8.60
CA SER A 224 -26.07 13.92 7.85
C SER A 224 -25.76 12.55 7.25
N GLN A 225 -26.83 11.82 6.94
CA GLN A 225 -26.79 10.59 6.17
C GLN A 225 -27.90 10.61 5.12
N THR A 226 -27.61 10.11 3.94
CA THR A 226 -28.56 10.09 2.82
C THR A 226 -28.37 8.82 2.00
N ASN A 227 -29.45 8.08 1.80
CA ASN A 227 -29.44 6.88 0.95
C ASN A 227 -29.88 7.25 -0.47
N PHE A 228 -29.04 6.93 -1.44
CA PHE A 228 -29.33 7.14 -2.87
C PHE A 228 -30.12 5.98 -3.49
N GLU A 229 -30.31 4.89 -2.74
CA GLU A 229 -31.02 3.68 -3.17
C GLU A 229 -30.49 3.10 -4.49
N ASP A 230 -29.19 3.29 -4.74
CA ASP A 230 -28.51 2.89 -5.96
C ASP A 230 -27.01 2.68 -5.69
N HIS A 231 -26.38 1.80 -6.47
CA HIS A 231 -24.98 1.45 -6.24
C HIS A 231 -24.04 2.60 -6.60
N VAL A 232 -22.96 2.75 -5.83
CA VAL A 232 -21.93 3.78 -6.04
C VAL A 232 -20.55 3.16 -5.96
N ALA A 233 -19.76 3.28 -7.02
CA ALA A 233 -18.33 2.92 -6.99
C ALA A 233 -17.42 4.12 -7.22
N ALA A 234 -17.99 5.26 -7.64
CA ALA A 234 -17.23 6.46 -7.99
C ALA A 234 -17.00 7.36 -6.78
N THR A 235 -15.77 7.85 -6.65
CA THR A 235 -15.43 8.94 -5.74
C THR A 235 -16.23 10.19 -6.14
N PRO A 236 -16.92 10.88 -5.21
CA PRO A 236 -17.61 12.13 -5.52
C PRO A 236 -16.65 13.14 -6.16
N ALA A 237 -17.12 13.90 -7.15
CA ALA A 237 -16.33 14.94 -7.80
C ALA A 237 -16.78 16.31 -7.30
N ILE A 238 -15.85 17.24 -7.13
CA ILE A 238 -16.14 18.61 -6.68
C ILE A 238 -15.67 19.57 -7.77
N ASP A 239 -16.55 20.49 -8.18
CA ASP A 239 -16.20 21.64 -9.02
C ASP A 239 -16.89 22.89 -8.45
N LYS A 240 -16.07 23.89 -8.08
CA LYS A 240 -16.51 25.16 -7.47
C LYS A 240 -17.44 24.96 -6.26
N ASP A 241 -18.74 25.15 -6.48
CA ASP A 241 -19.83 25.12 -5.50
C ASP A 241 -20.69 23.85 -5.61
N THR A 242 -20.29 22.91 -6.48
CA THR A 242 -21.07 21.73 -6.82
C THR A 242 -20.34 20.45 -6.46
N ILE A 243 -21.00 19.56 -5.73
CA ILE A 243 -20.58 18.17 -5.57
C ILE A 243 -21.42 17.25 -6.47
N TYR A 244 -20.73 16.40 -7.22
CA TYR A 244 -21.32 15.44 -8.13
C TYR A 244 -21.16 14.03 -7.59
N ILE A 245 -22.26 13.28 -7.59
CA ILE A 245 -22.28 11.87 -7.16
C ILE A 245 -22.82 11.03 -8.31
N ARG A 246 -21.96 10.17 -8.86
CA ARG A 246 -22.33 9.20 -9.88
C ARG A 246 -22.74 7.89 -9.23
N THR A 247 -24.02 7.58 -9.27
CA THR A 247 -24.52 6.24 -9.03
C THR A 247 -24.48 5.43 -10.33
N GLU A 248 -24.76 4.14 -10.24
CA GLU A 248 -24.85 3.26 -11.41
C GLU A 248 -25.82 3.82 -12.46
N LYS A 249 -27.00 4.29 -12.02
CA LYS A 249 -28.06 4.73 -12.94
C LYS A 249 -28.08 6.24 -13.17
N ARG A 250 -27.65 7.07 -12.23
CA ARG A 250 -27.82 8.54 -12.29
C ARG A 250 -26.56 9.32 -11.94
N LEU A 251 -26.50 10.57 -12.40
CA LEU A 251 -25.52 11.55 -11.95
C LEU A 251 -26.28 12.64 -11.22
N TYR A 252 -26.02 12.78 -9.91
CA TYR A 252 -26.59 13.82 -9.07
C TYR A 252 -25.62 14.99 -8.97
N ALA A 253 -26.15 16.20 -8.86
CA ALA A 253 -25.40 17.42 -8.61
C ALA A 253 -26.06 18.15 -7.44
N PHE A 254 -25.30 18.42 -6.39
CA PHE A 254 -25.73 19.19 -5.23
C PHE A 254 -24.96 20.50 -5.21
N ARG A 255 -25.69 21.62 -5.14
CA ARG A 255 -25.14 22.98 -5.18
C ARG A 255 -25.54 23.73 -3.94
N GLN A 256 -24.67 24.66 -3.53
CA GLN A 256 -25.00 25.67 -2.53
C GLN A 256 -25.69 26.88 -3.16
#